data_AF-A0A3D4VAI9-F1
#
_entry.id   AF-A0A3D4VAI9-F1
#
_cell.length_a   1.000
_cell.length_b   1.000
_cell.length_c   1.000
_cell.angle_alpha   90.00
_cell.angle_beta   90.00
_cell.angle_gamma   90.00
#
_symmetry.space_group_name_H-M   'P 1'
#
loop_
_entity.id
_entity.type
_entity.pdbx_description
1 polymer ?
#
loop_
_entity_poly.entity_id
_entity_poly.type
_entity_poly.pdbx_seq_one_letter_code
_entity_poly.pdbx_strand_id
1 'polypeptide(L)'
;MDLDRDTVASAVVGTGGAWLLGSAVVHAQSGKWNSTQLKGLVYAGAGFLMAAAAQRWLQHTGNRGIVVSLMGTLFAMRGMYLLVRERAAERARQSGDQPGKPRPPE
;
A
#
# COMPACT_ATOMS: atom_id res chain seq x y z
N MET A 1 -1.43 14.02 -29.78
CA MET A 1 -0.97 12.85 -29.01
C MET A 1 -2.10 12.45 -28.10
N ASP A 2 -2.85 11.40 -28.44
CA ASP A 2 -3.78 10.81 -27.48
C ASP A 2 -2.94 10.09 -26.42
N LEU A 3 -3.00 10.59 -25.18
CA LEU A 3 -2.50 9.86 -24.03
C LEU A 3 -3.41 8.66 -23.84
N ASP A 4 -2.92 7.50 -24.26
CA ASP A 4 -3.61 6.23 -24.11
C ASP A 4 -3.95 6.01 -22.62
N ARG A 5 -5.17 5.56 -22.33
CA ARG A 5 -5.68 5.39 -20.95
C ARG A 5 -4.75 4.50 -20.13
N ASP A 6 -4.15 3.50 -20.76
CA ASP A 6 -3.19 2.58 -20.14
C ASP A 6 -1.89 3.27 -19.73
N THR A 7 -1.44 4.25 -20.51
CA THR A 7 -0.26 5.07 -20.17
C THR A 7 -0.55 5.93 -18.95
N VAL A 8 -1.73 6.57 -18.91
CA VAL A 8 -2.14 7.37 -17.75
C VAL A 8 -2.32 6.50 -16.50
N ALA A 9 -2.95 5.34 -16.63
CA ALA A 9 -3.15 4.40 -15.53
C ALA A 9 -1.81 3.91 -14.96
N SER A 10 -0.86 3.49 -15.81
CA SER A 10 0.47 3.06 -15.36
C SER A 10 1.25 4.18 -14.68
N ALA A 11 1.13 5.43 -15.14
CA ALA A 11 1.78 6.59 -14.52
C ALA A 11 1.18 6.91 -13.15
N VAL A 12 -0.14 6.87 -12.99
CA VAL A 12 -0.81 7.09 -11.71
C VAL A 12 -0.42 6.01 -10.71
N VAL A 13 -0.49 4.74 -11.12
CA VAL A 13 -0.14 3.60 -10.26
C VAL A 13 1.35 3.64 -9.87
N GLY A 14 2.23 3.93 -10.84
CA GLY A 14 3.67 4.03 -10.60
C GLY A 14 4.02 5.18 -9.65
N THR A 15 3.38 6.34 -9.82
CA THR A 15 3.55 7.50 -8.93
C THR A 15 3.06 7.20 -7.52
N GLY A 16 1.90 6.55 -7.38
CA GLY A 16 1.39 6.11 -6.08
C GLY A 16 2.33 5.12 -5.38
N GLY A 17 2.88 4.16 -6.13
CA GLY A 17 3.87 3.21 -5.60
C GLY A 17 5.16 3.88 -5.14
N ALA A 18 5.69 4.81 -5.93
CA ALA A 18 6.87 5.61 -5.58
C ALA A 18 6.61 6.48 -4.34
N TRP A 19 5.43 7.09 -4.23
CA TRP A 19 5.06 7.89 -3.07
C TRP A 19 4.96 7.05 -1.80
N LEU A 20 4.42 5.83 -1.87
CA LEU A 20 4.38 4.90 -0.73
C LEU A 20 5.79 4.49 -0.26
N LEU A 21 6.73 4.26 -1.17
CA LEU A 21 8.12 3.99 -0.80
C LEU A 21 8.81 5.22 -0.22
N GLY A 22 8.63 6.39 -0.84
CA GLY A 22 9.18 7.65 -0.33
C GLY A 22 8.68 7.98 1.07
N SER A 23 7.37 7.81 1.31
CA SER A 23 6.77 8.00 2.63
C SER A 23 7.26 6.97 3.64
N ALA A 24 7.51 5.72 3.24
CA ALA A 24 8.16 4.74 4.13
C ALA A 24 9.56 5.20 4.58
N VAL A 25 10.38 5.73 3.66
CA VAL A 25 11.73 6.24 3.98
C VAL A 25 11.66 7.44 4.91
N VAL A 26 10.80 8.42 4.60
CA VAL A 26 10.63 9.62 5.43
C VAL A 26 10.11 9.25 6.83
N HIS A 27 9.14 8.34 6.91
CA HIS A 27 8.58 7.94 8.20
C HIS A 27 9.50 7.03 9.01
N ALA A 28 10.36 6.25 8.37
CA ALA A 28 11.41 5.48 9.05
C ALA A 28 12.38 6.40 9.82
N GLN A 29 12.69 7.58 9.28
CA GLN A 29 13.54 8.56 9.96
C GLN A 29 12.82 9.26 11.11
N SER A 30 11.50 9.46 11.00
CA SER A 30 10.70 10.16 12.02
C SER A 30 10.43 9.35 13.29
N GLY A 31 10.58 8.03 13.26
CA GLY A 31 10.27 7.12 14.38
C GLY A 31 8.80 7.09 14.83
N LYS A 32 7.92 7.88 14.21
CA LYS A 32 6.49 7.97 14.57
C LYS A 32 5.67 6.74 14.17
N TRP A 33 6.18 5.93 13.24
CA TRP A 33 5.45 4.80 12.64
C TRP A 33 6.07 3.49 13.08
N ASN A 34 5.22 2.51 13.39
CA ASN A 34 5.70 1.20 13.82
C ASN A 34 6.33 0.42 12.65
N SER A 35 7.25 -0.51 12.97
CA SER A 35 7.98 -1.32 11.97
C SER A 35 7.05 -2.06 11.01
N THR A 36 5.89 -2.53 11.47
CA THR A 36 4.92 -3.24 10.64
C THR A 36 4.23 -2.31 9.64
N GLN A 37 3.93 -1.07 10.02
CA GLN A 37 3.34 -0.08 9.12
C GLN A 37 4.33 0.30 8.02
N LEU A 38 5.61 0.50 8.38
CA LEU A 38 6.68 0.76 7.42
C LEU A 38 6.85 -0.40 6.44
N LYS A 39 6.87 -1.64 6.92
CA LYS A 39 6.88 -2.84 6.05
C LYS A 39 5.65 -2.88 5.14
N GLY A 40 4.48 -2.52 5.67
CA GLY A 40 3.24 -2.41 4.91
C GLY A 40 3.35 -1.43 3.73
N LEU A 41 3.88 -0.21 3.98
CA LEU A 41 4.13 0.77 2.91
C LEU A 41 5.15 0.27 1.89
N VAL A 42 6.24 -0.36 2.33
CA VAL A 42 7.27 -0.86 1.41
C VAL A 42 6.71 -1.95 0.50
N TYR A 43 5.98 -2.93 1.05
CA TYR A 43 5.37 -3.98 0.25
C TYR A 43 4.29 -3.44 -0.70
N ALA A 44 3.46 -2.50 -0.23
CA ALA A 44 2.44 -1.88 -1.07
C ALA A 44 3.06 -1.06 -2.21
N GLY A 45 4.05 -0.23 -1.90
CA GLY A 45 4.74 0.60 -2.88
C GLY A 45 5.51 -0.22 -3.93
N ALA A 46 6.23 -1.24 -3.49
CA ALA A 46 6.91 -2.18 -4.40
C ALA A 46 5.92 -2.94 -5.30
N GLY A 47 4.79 -3.39 -4.75
CA GLY A 47 3.73 -4.06 -5.50
C GLY A 47 3.12 -3.17 -6.59
N PHE A 48 2.80 -1.91 -6.27
CA PHE A 48 2.29 -0.95 -7.25
C PHE A 48 3.31 -0.60 -8.33
N LEU A 49 4.59 -0.45 -7.99
CA LEU A 49 5.65 -0.24 -8.98
C LEU A 49 5.82 -1.45 -9.90
N MET A 50 5.79 -2.67 -9.36
CA MET A 50 5.81 -3.89 -10.16
C MET A 50 4.62 -3.97 -11.11
N ALA A 51 3.41 -3.62 -10.65
CA ALA A 51 2.22 -3.59 -11.49
C ALA A 51 2.34 -2.56 -12.62
N ALA A 52 2.79 -1.33 -12.31
CA ALA A 52 3.01 -0.29 -13.30
C ALA A 52 4.11 -0.67 -14.32
N ALA A 53 5.21 -1.26 -13.86
CA ALA A 53 6.28 -1.76 -14.72
C ALA A 53 5.83 -2.93 -15.60
N ALA A 54 5.02 -3.85 -15.05
CA ALA A 54 4.44 -4.94 -15.82
C ALA A 54 3.54 -4.43 -16.94
N GLN A 55 2.68 -3.46 -16.65
CA GLN A 55 1.82 -2.84 -17.65
C GLN A 55 2.60 -2.02 -18.69
N ARG A 56 3.66 -1.30 -18.31
CA ARG A 56 4.37 -0.44 -19.25
C ARG A 56 5.38 -1.19 -20.11
N TRP A 57 6.11 -2.15 -19.53
CA TRP A 57 7.30 -2.74 -20.14
C TRP A 57 7.18 -4.24 -20.41
N LEU A 58 6.32 -4.97 -19.71
CA LEU A 58 6.17 -6.42 -19.92
C LEU A 58 4.94 -6.82 -20.72
N GLN A 59 4.10 -5.89 -21.18
CA GLN A 59 2.93 -6.17 -22.03
C GLN A 59 3.28 -7.06 -23.23
N HIS A 60 4.43 -6.86 -23.86
CA HIS A 60 4.86 -7.61 -25.05
C HIS A 60 5.56 -8.95 -24.73
N THR A 61 5.80 -9.26 -23.46
CA THR A 61 6.63 -10.41 -23.04
C THR A 61 5.80 -11.67 -22.74
N GLY A 62 4.50 -11.66 -23.01
CA GLY A 62 3.60 -12.80 -22.79
C GLY A 62 3.56 -13.24 -21.32
N ASN A 63 3.80 -14.54 -21.07
CA ASN A 63 3.71 -15.15 -19.74
C ASN A 63 4.54 -14.44 -18.65
N ARG A 64 5.67 -13.83 -19.00
CA ARG A 64 6.51 -13.12 -18.01
C ARG A 64 5.81 -11.90 -17.44
N GLY A 65 5.05 -11.16 -18.25
CA GLY A 65 4.30 -10.00 -17.78
C GLY A 65 3.16 -10.37 -16.83
N ILE A 66 2.49 -11.50 -17.09
CA ILE A 66 1.44 -12.04 -16.22
C ILE A 66 2.02 -12.40 -14.85
N VAL A 67 3.16 -13.10 -14.82
CA VAL A 67 3.81 -13.50 -13.55
C VAL A 67 4.21 -12.28 -12.72
N VAL A 68 4.82 -11.26 -13.35
CA VAL A 68 5.23 -10.03 -12.64
C VAL A 68 4.01 -9.27 -12.11
N SER A 69 2.92 -9.21 -12.90
CA SER A 69 1.67 -8.59 -12.46
C SER A 69 1.08 -9.31 -11.23
N LEU A 70 0.97 -10.64 -11.27
CA LEU A 70 0.47 -11.44 -10.14
C LEU A 70 1.33 -11.27 -8.89
N MET A 71 2.66 -11.27 -9.03
CA MET A 71 3.58 -11.02 -7.93
C MET A 71 3.41 -9.62 -7.35
N GLY A 72 3.30 -8.59 -8.21
CA GLY A 72 3.02 -7.21 -7.79
C GLY A 72 1.72 -7.09 -7.00
N THR A 73 0.64 -7.76 -7.47
CA THR A 73 -0.65 -7.81 -6.78
C THR A 73 -0.55 -8.50 -5.42
N LEU A 74 0.17 -9.62 -5.31
CA LEU A 74 0.38 -10.30 -4.03
C LEU A 74 1.14 -9.42 -3.03
N PHE A 75 2.19 -8.72 -3.49
CA PHE A 75 2.91 -7.76 -2.65
C PHE A 75 2.02 -6.60 -2.19
N ALA A 76 1.20 -6.04 -3.09
CA ALA A 76 0.26 -4.99 -2.76
C ALA A 76 -0.76 -5.45 -1.70
N MET A 77 -1.39 -6.61 -1.92
CA MET A 77 -2.34 -7.20 -0.97
C MET A 77 -1.68 -7.46 0.39
N ARG A 78 -0.45 -7.98 0.41
CA ARG A 78 0.28 -8.24 1.66
C ARG A 78 0.57 -6.95 2.42
N GLY A 79 1.03 -5.91 1.73
CA GLY A 79 1.27 -4.59 2.33
C GLY A 79 0.00 -3.98 2.92
N MET A 80 -1.09 -4.02 2.15
CA MET A 80 -2.39 -3.50 2.58
C MET A 80 -2.97 -4.26 3.77
N TYR A 81 -2.85 -5.60 3.76
CA TYR A 81 -3.25 -6.44 4.88
C TYR A 81 -2.51 -6.06 6.18
N LEU A 82 -1.20 -5.85 6.12
CA LEU A 82 -0.42 -5.43 7.29
C LEU A 82 -0.91 -4.08 7.84
N LEU A 83 -1.17 -3.10 6.96
CA LEU A 83 -1.67 -1.79 7.35
C LEU A 83 -3.06 -1.84 7.97
N VAL A 84 -3.98 -2.61 7.37
CA VAL A 84 -5.34 -2.78 7.88
C VAL A 84 -5.33 -3.52 9.22
N ARG A 85 -4.52 -4.57 9.35
CA ARG A 85 -4.38 -5.33 10.60
C ARG A 85 -3.83 -4.46 11.72
N GLU A 86 -2.83 -3.61 11.43
CA GLU A 86 -2.28 -2.69 12.43
C GLU A 86 -3.34 -1.68 12.90
N ARG A 87 -4.08 -1.07 11.95
CA ARG A 87 -5.18 -0.15 12.28
C ARG A 87 -6.28 -0.83 13.08
N ALA A 88 -6.59 -2.08 12.78
CA ALA A 88 -7.55 -2.87 13.54
C ALA A 88 -7.05 -3.14 14.97
N ALA A 89 -5.77 -3.46 15.13
CA ALA A 89 -5.14 -3.64 16.43
C ALA A 89 -5.08 -2.33 17.25
N GLU A 90 -4.80 -1.20 16.62
CA GLU A 90 -4.84 0.13 17.26
C GLU A 90 -6.26 0.48 17.73
N ARG A 91 -7.29 0.23 16.89
CA ARG A 91 -8.69 0.42 17.30
C ARG A 91 -9.10 -0.49 18.44
N ALA A 92 -8.69 -1.76 18.42
CA ALA A 92 -8.97 -2.68 19.51
C ALA A 92 -8.30 -2.24 20.83
N ARG A 93 -7.08 -1.70 20.76
CA ARG A 93 -6.39 -1.10 21.93
C ARG A 93 -7.12 0.15 22.42
N GLN A 94 -7.56 1.04 21.53
CA GLN A 94 -8.31 2.25 21.90
C GLN A 94 -9.73 1.96 22.43
N SER A 95 -10.39 0.91 21.94
CA SER A 95 -11.70 0.47 22.44
C SER A 95 -11.62 -0.35 23.73
N GLY A 96 -10.50 -1.03 24.00
CA GLY A 96 -10.24 -1.70 25.27
C GLY A 96 -9.90 -0.73 26.41
N ASP A 97 -9.51 0.51 26.08
CA ASP A 97 -9.05 1.55 27.03
C ASP A 97 -10.10 2.65 27.25
N GLN A 98 -11.38 2.43 26.89
CA GLN A 98 -12.50 3.28 27.32
C GLN A 98 -13.22 2.66 28.53
N PRO A 99 -12.81 2.97 29.77
CA PRO A 99 -13.65 2.74 30.93
C PRO A 99 -14.80 3.77 30.91
N GLY A 100 -16.02 3.29 30.69
CA GLY A 100 -17.25 4.02 31.04
C GLY A 100 -17.51 5.31 30.27
N LYS A 101 -18.22 5.20 29.14
CA LYS A 101 -19.02 6.33 28.63
C LYS A 101 -20.11 6.63 29.69
N PRO A 102 -20.18 7.82 30.30
CA PRO A 102 -21.27 8.14 31.21
C PRO A 102 -22.57 8.15 30.41
N ARG A 103 -23.60 7.46 30.90
CA ARG A 103 -24.96 7.62 30.38
C ARG A 103 -25.36 9.09 30.61
N PRO A 104 -25.91 9.80 29.61
CA PRO A 104 -26.47 11.12 29.88
C PRO A 104 -27.63 10.96 30.89
N PRO A 105 -27.77 11.89 31.86
CA PRO A 105 -28.87 11.85 32.81
C PRO A 105 -30.20 12.06 32.07
N GLU A 106 -31.22 11.33 32.54
CA GLU A 106 -32.61 11.37 32.07
C GLU A 106 -33.24 12.76 32.18
#